data_AF-A0ABF7PQ84-F1
#
_entry.id   AF-A0ABF7PQ84-F1
#
_cell.length_a   1.000
_cell.length_b   1.000
_cell.length_c   1.000
_cell.angle_alpha   90.00
_cell.angle_beta   90.00
_cell.angle_gamma   90.00
#
_symmetry.space_group_name_H-M   'P 1'
#
loop_
_entity.id
_entity.type
_entity.pdbx_description
1 polymer ?
#
loop_
_entity_poly.entity_id
_entity_poly.type
_entity_poly.pdbx_seq_one_letter_code
_entity_poly.pdbx_strand_id
1 'polypeptide(L)'
;PFYDSRPPEGWPKGSINDMDYPLLGSICAVCCVFVAGSGIWMLYRLDLGMGYSCKPYKSGRAPEVNSLSGIICLLCGTMYAAKSFDFFDGGGTPFSLNWYWYLDYVFTTPLLILDFAFTLDLPHKIRYFFAVFLTLWCGVAAFVTPSAYRFAYYALGCCWFTPFALSLMRHVKERYLVYPPKCQRWLFWACVIFFGFWPMFPILFIFSWLGTGHISQQAFYIIHAFLDLTCKSIFGILMTVFRLELEEHTEVQGLPLNE
;
A
#
# COMPACT_ATOMS: atom_id res chain seq x y z
N PRO A 1 -10.74 -28.40 17.72
CA PRO A 1 -10.66 -29.27 16.51
C PRO A 1 -10.72 -28.51 15.16
N PHE A 2 -10.53 -27.19 15.13
CA PHE A 2 -10.48 -26.41 13.89
C PHE A 2 -9.06 -25.88 13.69
N TYR A 3 -8.51 -26.12 12.50
CA TYR A 3 -7.14 -25.86 12.06
C TYR A 3 -6.05 -26.76 12.66
N ASP A 4 -5.83 -27.93 12.03
CA ASP A 4 -4.48 -28.47 12.01
C ASP A 4 -3.66 -27.56 11.07
N SER A 5 -2.78 -26.75 11.64
CA SER A 5 -1.88 -25.84 10.91
C SER A 5 -0.77 -26.60 10.18
N ARG A 6 -0.73 -27.93 10.29
CA ARG A 6 0.25 -28.74 9.57
C ARG A 6 -0.04 -28.70 8.07
N PRO A 7 0.98 -28.41 7.25
CA PRO A 7 0.84 -28.44 5.80
C PRO A 7 0.42 -29.86 5.34
N PRO A 8 -0.29 -29.99 4.21
CA PRO A 8 -0.71 -31.28 3.67
C PRO A 8 0.48 -32.26 3.56
N GLU A 9 0.26 -33.54 3.83
CA GLU A 9 1.29 -34.57 3.62
C GLU A 9 1.79 -34.54 2.17
N GLY A 10 3.11 -34.41 1.99
CA GLY A 10 3.76 -34.27 0.68
C GLY A 10 4.11 -32.85 0.25
N TRP A 11 3.72 -31.83 1.01
CA TRP A 11 4.23 -30.48 0.81
C TRP A 11 5.71 -30.37 1.19
N PRO A 12 6.53 -29.59 0.44
CA PRO A 12 7.92 -29.37 0.80
C PRO A 12 7.95 -28.78 2.21
N LYS A 13 8.57 -29.53 3.13
CA LYS A 13 8.82 -29.09 4.51
C LYS A 13 9.88 -27.99 4.50
N GLY A 14 9.54 -26.81 3.98
CA GLY A 14 10.17 -25.58 4.45
C GLY A 14 9.61 -25.38 5.84
N SER A 15 10.32 -25.89 6.84
CA SER A 15 9.81 -25.83 8.20
C SER A 15 9.82 -24.37 8.64
N ILE A 16 8.85 -23.97 9.46
CA ILE A 16 8.90 -22.68 10.17
C ILE A 16 10.25 -22.48 10.89
N ASN A 17 10.95 -23.58 11.21
CA ASN A 17 12.27 -23.59 11.84
C ASN A 17 13.43 -23.16 10.92
N ASP A 18 13.21 -23.00 9.60
CA ASP A 18 14.25 -22.57 8.64
C ASP A 18 14.22 -21.05 8.38
N MET A 19 13.32 -20.30 9.01
CA MET A 19 13.30 -18.85 8.89
C MET A 19 14.40 -18.20 9.73
N ASP A 20 15.19 -17.33 9.10
CA ASP A 20 16.13 -16.45 9.79
C ASP A 20 15.35 -15.29 10.45
N TYR A 21 14.78 -15.56 11.63
CA TYR A 21 14.01 -14.61 12.42
C TYR A 21 14.80 -13.31 12.72
N PRO A 22 16.08 -13.35 13.15
CA PRO A 22 16.88 -12.14 13.34
C PRO A 22 17.01 -11.28 12.08
N LEU A 23 17.24 -11.89 10.91
CA LEU A 23 17.32 -11.16 9.64
C LEU A 23 15.98 -10.52 9.28
N LEU A 24 14.87 -11.26 9.36
CA LEU A 24 13.54 -10.76 9.05
C LEU A 24 13.10 -9.65 10.01
N GLY A 25 13.42 -9.78 11.30
CA GLY A 25 13.19 -8.76 12.32
C GLY A 25 13.95 -7.48 12.01
N SER A 26 15.21 -7.59 11.58
CA SER A 26 16.04 -6.46 11.18
C SER A 26 15.51 -5.76 9.93
N ILE A 27 15.07 -6.52 8.92
CA ILE A 27 14.43 -5.96 7.73
C ILE A 27 13.16 -5.20 8.11
N CYS A 28 12.30 -5.77 8.97
CA CYS A 28 11.09 -5.10 9.43
C CYS A 28 11.38 -3.82 10.22
N ALA A 29 12.43 -3.81 11.06
CA ALA A 29 12.86 -2.62 11.79
C ALA A 29 13.32 -1.50 10.84
N VAL A 30 14.13 -1.84 9.83
CA VAL A 30 14.58 -0.88 8.81
C VAL A 30 13.40 -0.33 8.01
N CYS A 31 12.48 -1.21 7.59
CA CYS A 31 11.23 -0.80 6.92
C CYS A 31 10.38 0.11 7.81
N CYS A 32 10.25 -0.20 9.10
CA CYS A 32 9.54 0.64 10.06
C CYS A 32 10.13 2.06 10.09
N VAL A 33 11.45 2.19 10.28
CA VAL A 33 12.12 3.49 10.35
C VAL A 33 11.95 4.28 9.06
N PHE A 34 12.15 3.64 7.91
CA PHE A 34 12.00 4.32 6.63
C PHE A 34 10.55 4.75 6.37
N VAL A 35 9.60 3.84 6.58
CA VAL A 35 8.18 4.09 6.31
C VAL A 35 7.63 5.16 7.26
N ALA A 36 7.89 5.05 8.56
CA ALA A 36 7.51 6.08 9.52
C ALA A 36 8.20 7.42 9.24
N GLY A 37 9.50 7.40 8.93
CA GLY A 37 10.26 8.60 8.56
C GLY A 37 9.70 9.29 7.31
N SER A 38 9.31 8.54 6.29
CA SER A 38 8.64 9.08 5.10
C SER A 38 7.28 9.69 5.45
N GLY A 39 6.52 9.05 6.36
CA GLY A 39 5.26 9.58 6.87
C GLY A 39 5.42 10.92 7.58
N ILE A 40 6.36 10.98 8.52
CA ILE A 40 6.70 12.21 9.25
C ILE A 40 7.15 13.31 8.27
N TRP A 41 8.00 12.99 7.30
CA TRP A 41 8.45 13.95 6.30
C TRP A 41 7.29 14.51 5.47
N MET A 42 6.35 13.67 5.03
CA MET A 42 5.17 14.11 4.27
C MET A 42 4.26 15.02 5.10
N LEU A 43 3.96 14.65 6.35
CA LEU A 43 3.16 15.48 7.26
C LEU A 43 3.87 16.81 7.55
N TYR A 44 5.18 16.76 7.80
CA TYR A 44 5.98 17.95 8.03
C TYR A 44 5.97 18.91 6.82
N ARG A 45 6.03 18.36 5.60
CA ARG A 45 5.99 19.15 4.36
C ARG A 45 4.63 19.75 4.07
N LEU A 46 3.56 19.00 4.28
CA LEU A 46 2.21 19.40 3.87
C LEU A 46 1.46 20.19 4.96
N ASP A 47 1.58 19.79 6.23
CA ASP A 47 0.79 20.38 7.32
C ASP A 47 1.52 21.53 8.03
N LEU A 48 2.85 21.45 8.14
CA LEU A 48 3.63 22.45 8.89
C LEU A 48 4.24 23.54 8.00
N GLY A 49 4.22 23.39 6.67
CA GLY A 49 4.72 24.40 5.73
C GLY A 49 6.19 24.80 5.94
N MET A 50 6.99 23.95 6.59
CA MET A 50 8.39 24.26 6.91
C MET A 50 9.35 23.46 6.01
N GLY A 51 10.27 24.18 5.36
CA GLY A 51 11.30 23.63 4.48
C GLY A 51 11.31 24.31 3.12
N TYR A 52 12.26 25.22 2.90
CA TYR A 52 12.46 26.02 1.68
C TYR A 52 11.24 26.82 1.21
N SER A 53 11.08 28.04 1.73
CA SER A 53 10.33 29.14 1.07
C SER A 53 8.89 28.86 0.56
N CYS A 54 8.27 27.75 0.96
CA CYS A 54 6.90 27.42 0.60
C CYS A 54 5.97 27.94 1.69
N LYS A 55 5.00 28.76 1.30
CA LYS A 55 3.85 29.07 2.15
C LYS A 55 3.13 27.75 2.49
N PRO A 56 2.43 27.64 3.63
CA PRO A 56 1.59 26.48 3.92
C PRO A 56 0.69 26.20 2.70
N TYR A 57 0.46 24.92 2.39
CA TYR A 57 -0.38 24.48 1.27
C TYR A 57 -1.73 25.22 1.35
N LYS A 58 -1.99 26.10 0.37
CA LYS A 58 -3.10 27.05 0.27
C LYS A 58 -4.16 26.62 -0.73
N SER A 59 -4.14 25.37 -1.20
CA SER A 59 -5.24 24.89 -2.01
C SER A 59 -6.55 24.96 -1.22
N GLY A 60 -7.64 25.39 -1.86
CA GLY A 60 -8.99 25.33 -1.29
C GLY A 60 -9.50 23.91 -0.99
N ARG A 61 -8.65 22.87 -1.15
CA ARG A 61 -8.94 21.51 -0.73
C ARG A 61 -8.81 21.35 0.77
N ALA A 62 -9.67 20.51 1.32
CA ALA A 62 -9.71 20.20 2.74
C ALA A 62 -8.33 19.72 3.25
N PRO A 63 -7.79 20.31 4.33
CA PRO A 63 -6.44 20.03 4.83
C PRO A 63 -6.20 18.54 5.11
N GLU A 64 -7.25 17.78 5.45
CA GLU A 64 -7.22 16.36 5.74
C GLU A 64 -6.71 15.52 4.56
N VAL A 65 -6.95 15.95 3.32
CA VAL A 65 -6.48 15.26 2.12
C VAL A 65 -4.96 15.26 2.03
N ASN A 66 -4.32 16.31 2.53
CA ASN A 66 -2.86 16.45 2.42
C ASN A 66 -2.15 15.54 3.43
N SER A 67 -2.76 15.28 4.58
CA SER A 67 -2.17 14.43 5.60
C SER A 67 -2.30 12.92 5.31
N LEU A 68 -3.15 12.50 4.36
CA LEU A 68 -3.48 11.08 4.13
C LEU A 68 -2.25 10.22 3.81
N SER A 69 -1.38 10.62 2.88
CA SER A 69 -0.17 9.84 2.53
C SER A 69 0.75 9.66 3.75
N GLY A 70 0.86 10.71 4.57
CA GLY A 70 1.61 10.71 5.82
C GLY A 70 1.03 9.74 6.85
N ILE A 71 -0.28 9.81 7.10
CA ILE A 71 -1.01 8.91 8.01
C ILE A 71 -0.89 7.45 7.57
N ILE A 72 -1.05 7.17 6.28
CA ILE A 72 -0.90 5.82 5.71
C ILE A 72 0.49 5.25 6.03
N CYS A 73 1.54 6.04 5.85
CA CYS A 73 2.90 5.62 6.18
C CYS A 73 3.10 5.44 7.69
N LEU A 74 2.52 6.29 8.54
CA LEU A 74 2.60 6.06 10.00
C LEU A 74 1.90 4.75 10.41
N LEU A 75 0.71 4.48 9.88
CA LEU A 75 -0.01 3.22 10.13
C LEU A 75 0.78 2.00 9.65
N CYS A 76 1.40 2.08 8.47
CA CYS A 76 2.24 0.99 7.98
C CYS A 76 3.51 0.83 8.84
N GLY A 77 4.13 1.94 9.26
CA GLY A 77 5.28 1.95 10.14
C GLY A 77 5.00 1.25 11.48
N THR A 78 3.85 1.52 12.11
CA THR A 78 3.48 0.84 13.36
C THR A 78 3.25 -0.66 13.16
N MET A 79 2.69 -1.07 12.02
CA MET A 79 2.56 -2.49 11.67
C MET A 79 3.91 -3.17 11.42
N TYR A 80 4.87 -2.47 10.83
CA TYR A 80 6.25 -2.98 10.69
C TYR A 80 6.99 -3.06 12.03
N ALA A 81 6.77 -2.12 12.95
CA ALA A 81 7.26 -2.22 14.31
C ALA A 81 6.71 -3.48 15.01
N ALA A 82 5.40 -3.71 14.93
CA ALA A 82 4.76 -4.89 15.51
C ALA A 82 5.35 -6.20 14.93
N LYS A 83 5.51 -6.30 13.60
CA LYS A 83 6.17 -7.45 12.96
C LYS A 83 7.60 -7.64 13.43
N SER A 84 8.36 -6.55 13.56
CA SER A 84 9.74 -6.60 14.02
C SER A 84 9.85 -7.17 15.43
N PHE A 85 9.00 -6.72 16.35
CA PHE A 85 8.95 -7.26 17.71
C PHE A 85 8.57 -8.74 17.73
N ASP A 86 7.58 -9.14 16.93
CA ASP A 86 7.19 -10.56 16.83
C ASP A 86 8.32 -11.43 16.25
N PHE A 87 9.05 -10.95 15.24
CA PHE A 87 10.23 -11.66 14.72
C PHE A 87 11.35 -11.80 15.77
N PHE A 88 11.62 -10.75 16.55
CA PHE A 88 12.65 -10.81 17.59
C PHE A 88 12.25 -11.67 18.79
N ASP A 89 10.95 -11.83 19.05
CA ASP A 89 10.41 -12.77 20.04
C ASP A 89 10.35 -14.23 19.53
N GLY A 90 10.78 -14.46 18.27
CA GLY A 90 10.76 -15.79 17.65
C GLY A 90 9.40 -16.23 17.13
N GLY A 91 8.46 -15.29 16.91
CA GLY A 91 7.10 -15.58 16.43
C GLY A 91 6.19 -16.19 17.50
N GLY A 92 6.46 -15.92 18.78
CA GLY A 92 5.73 -16.46 19.93
C GLY A 92 4.41 -15.75 20.23
N THR A 93 4.08 -14.66 19.53
CA THR A 93 2.83 -13.94 19.79
C THR A 93 1.60 -14.73 19.32
N PRO A 94 0.45 -14.59 19.99
CA PRO A 94 -0.78 -15.26 19.57
C PRO A 94 -1.30 -14.78 18.20
N PHE A 95 -0.78 -13.67 17.68
CA PHE A 95 -1.06 -13.19 16.33
C PHE A 95 0.00 -13.74 15.38
N SER A 96 -0.41 -14.62 14.44
CA SER A 96 0.52 -15.04 13.38
C SER A 96 1.02 -13.83 12.60
N LEU A 97 2.32 -13.75 12.28
CA LEU A 97 2.96 -12.71 11.47
C LEU A 97 2.13 -12.23 10.26
N ASN A 98 1.42 -13.16 9.63
CA ASN A 98 0.60 -12.91 8.45
C ASN A 98 -0.61 -11.99 8.72
N TRP A 99 -1.14 -11.98 9.96
CA TRP A 99 -2.25 -11.11 10.34
C TRP A 99 -1.87 -9.63 10.30
N TYR A 100 -0.63 -9.29 10.65
CA TYR A 100 -0.17 -7.91 10.59
C TYR A 100 -0.20 -7.34 9.16
N TRP A 101 0.02 -8.17 8.13
CA TRP A 101 -0.13 -7.74 6.73
C TRP A 101 -1.55 -7.44 6.38
N TYR A 102 -2.46 -8.37 6.63
CA TYR A 102 -3.84 -8.18 6.24
C TYR A 102 -4.52 -7.06 7.02
N LEU A 103 -4.15 -6.86 8.29
CA LEU A 103 -4.57 -5.70 9.06
C LEU A 103 -4.03 -4.39 8.44
N ASP A 104 -2.73 -4.30 8.16
CA ASP A 104 -2.16 -3.16 7.44
C ASP A 104 -2.95 -2.90 6.15
N TYR A 105 -3.04 -3.91 5.28
CA TYR A 105 -3.58 -3.75 3.94
C TYR A 105 -5.05 -3.35 3.96
N VAL A 106 -5.89 -3.97 4.79
CA VAL A 106 -7.32 -3.65 4.88
C VAL A 106 -7.56 -2.17 5.21
N PHE A 107 -6.65 -1.53 5.97
CA PHE A 107 -6.77 -0.11 6.29
C PHE A 107 -6.01 0.79 5.32
N THR A 108 -4.73 0.51 5.04
CA THR A 108 -3.86 1.42 4.28
C THR A 108 -4.18 1.45 2.79
N THR A 109 -4.59 0.32 2.20
CA THR A 109 -4.79 0.20 0.75
C THR A 109 -6.04 0.95 0.28
N PRO A 110 -7.21 0.86 0.96
CA PRO A 110 -8.36 1.71 0.62
C PRO A 110 -8.08 3.20 0.84
N LEU A 111 -7.35 3.56 1.91
CA LEU A 111 -6.94 4.94 2.16
C LEU A 111 -6.00 5.47 1.09
N LEU A 112 -5.08 4.64 0.57
CA LEU A 112 -4.16 5.02 -0.49
C LEU A 112 -4.89 5.31 -1.81
N ILE A 113 -5.89 4.50 -2.16
CA ILE A 113 -6.79 4.78 -3.28
C ILE A 113 -7.54 6.08 -3.09
N LEU A 114 -8.03 6.31 -1.88
CA LEU A 114 -8.79 7.51 -1.56
C LEU A 114 -7.90 8.76 -1.68
N ASP A 115 -6.67 8.69 -1.17
CA ASP A 115 -5.63 9.71 -1.32
C ASP A 115 -5.31 10.00 -2.79
N PHE A 116 -5.11 8.95 -3.59
CA PHE A 116 -4.85 9.07 -5.02
C PHE A 116 -6.03 9.72 -5.76
N ALA A 117 -7.27 9.28 -5.45
CA ALA A 117 -8.48 9.78 -6.06
C ALA A 117 -8.80 11.22 -5.65
N PHE A 118 -8.54 11.63 -4.41
CA PHE A 118 -8.68 13.02 -3.99
C PHE A 118 -7.64 13.93 -4.66
N THR A 119 -6.40 13.45 -4.77
CA THR A 119 -5.32 14.26 -5.34
C THR A 119 -5.56 14.62 -6.79
N LEU A 120 -6.03 13.66 -7.58
CA LEU A 120 -6.35 13.86 -8.99
C LEU A 120 -7.78 14.37 -9.22
N ASP A 121 -8.52 14.60 -8.13
CA ASP A 121 -9.94 14.94 -8.17
C ASP A 121 -10.75 13.99 -9.09
N LEU A 122 -10.63 12.69 -8.88
CA LEU A 122 -11.36 11.70 -9.68
C LEU A 122 -12.85 11.67 -9.30
N PRO A 123 -13.75 11.31 -10.24
CA PRO A 123 -15.12 10.99 -9.89
C PRO A 123 -15.19 9.69 -9.08
N HIS A 124 -16.27 9.48 -8.33
CA HIS A 124 -16.57 8.23 -7.61
C HIS A 124 -15.50 7.75 -6.60
N LYS A 125 -14.77 8.66 -5.96
CA LYS A 125 -13.68 8.37 -4.99
C LYS A 125 -14.07 7.32 -3.92
N ILE A 126 -15.27 7.46 -3.34
CA ILE A 126 -15.80 6.53 -2.32
C ILE A 126 -16.08 5.14 -2.89
N ARG A 127 -16.50 5.04 -4.17
CA ARG A 127 -16.72 3.75 -4.83
C ARG A 127 -15.41 2.98 -4.98
N TYR A 128 -14.31 3.67 -5.31
CA TYR A 128 -12.98 3.04 -5.39
C TYR A 128 -12.48 2.58 -4.03
N PHE A 129 -12.71 3.36 -2.97
CA PHE A 129 -12.39 2.97 -1.60
C PHE A 129 -13.06 1.64 -1.23
N PHE A 130 -14.39 1.53 -1.37
CA PHE A 130 -15.11 0.31 -1.00
C PHE A 130 -14.78 -0.88 -1.90
N ALA A 131 -14.53 -0.65 -3.19
CA ALA A 131 -14.09 -1.68 -4.12
C ALA A 131 -12.78 -2.35 -3.67
N VAL A 132 -11.78 -1.55 -3.30
CA VAL A 132 -10.49 -2.06 -2.81
C VAL A 132 -10.63 -2.68 -1.43
N PHE A 133 -11.45 -2.10 -0.55
CA PHE A 133 -11.77 -2.70 0.74
C PHE A 133 -12.38 -4.11 0.57
N LEU A 134 -13.38 -4.27 -0.29
CA LEU A 134 -14.01 -5.58 -0.56
C LEU A 134 -13.04 -6.58 -1.22
N THR A 135 -12.17 -6.09 -2.11
CA THR A 135 -11.10 -6.91 -2.71
C THR A 135 -10.20 -7.49 -1.62
N LEU A 136 -9.75 -6.65 -0.68
CA LEU A 136 -8.90 -7.10 0.41
C LEU A 136 -9.64 -7.94 1.43
N TRP A 137 -10.91 -7.65 1.69
CA TRP A 137 -11.76 -8.51 2.51
C TRP A 137 -11.83 -9.93 1.94
N CYS A 138 -11.97 -10.07 0.62
CA CYS A 138 -11.86 -11.35 -0.07
C CYS A 138 -10.46 -11.97 0.06
N GLY A 139 -9.41 -11.14 0.04
CA GLY A 139 -8.04 -11.58 0.32
C GLY A 139 -7.86 -12.16 1.73
N VAL A 140 -8.43 -11.51 2.75
CA VAL A 140 -8.48 -12.04 4.13
C VAL A 140 -9.24 -13.35 4.16
N ALA A 141 -10.41 -13.42 3.51
CA ALA A 141 -11.20 -14.65 3.41
C ALA A 141 -10.39 -15.78 2.73
N ALA A 142 -9.64 -15.49 1.67
CA ALA A 142 -8.76 -16.47 1.01
C ALA A 142 -7.64 -16.95 1.95
N PHE A 143 -7.08 -16.05 2.77
CA PHE A 143 -6.05 -16.38 3.74
C PHE A 143 -6.55 -17.33 4.85
N VAL A 144 -7.72 -17.04 5.43
CA VAL A 144 -8.27 -17.81 6.56
C VAL A 144 -9.01 -19.08 6.16
N THR A 145 -9.29 -19.27 4.87
CA THR A 145 -10.04 -20.44 4.41
C THR A 145 -9.13 -21.63 4.06
N PRO A 146 -9.65 -22.87 4.20
CA PRO A 146 -8.95 -24.07 3.77
C PRO A 146 -8.59 -24.01 2.28
N SER A 147 -7.56 -24.78 1.89
CA SER A 147 -6.97 -24.78 0.53
C SER A 147 -8.00 -24.92 -0.59
N ALA A 148 -9.05 -25.73 -0.39
CA ALA A 148 -10.10 -25.97 -1.40
C ALA A 148 -10.87 -24.70 -1.79
N TYR A 149 -11.10 -23.77 -0.86
CA TYR A 149 -11.90 -22.55 -1.09
C TYR A 149 -11.05 -21.28 -1.27
N ARG A 150 -9.76 -21.35 -0.94
CA ARG A 150 -8.81 -20.22 -1.02
C ARG A 150 -8.80 -19.55 -2.40
N PHE A 151 -8.69 -20.35 -3.46
CA PHE A 151 -8.64 -19.83 -4.83
C PHE A 151 -9.98 -19.23 -5.29
N ALA A 152 -11.11 -19.68 -4.74
CA ALA A 152 -12.41 -19.10 -5.04
C ALA A 152 -12.53 -17.68 -4.47
N TYR A 153 -12.12 -17.46 -3.21
CA TYR A 153 -12.08 -16.12 -2.61
C TYR A 153 -11.04 -15.21 -3.26
N TYR A 154 -9.87 -15.75 -3.61
CA TYR A 154 -8.87 -15.03 -4.40
C TYR A 154 -9.44 -14.56 -5.73
N ALA A 155 -10.06 -15.46 -6.51
CA ALA A 155 -10.67 -15.12 -7.79
C ALA A 155 -11.80 -14.11 -7.63
N LEU A 156 -12.63 -14.24 -6.59
CA LEU A 156 -13.67 -13.26 -6.27
C LEU A 156 -13.08 -11.87 -6.01
N GLY A 157 -11.99 -11.77 -5.25
CA GLY A 157 -11.26 -10.52 -5.03
C GLY A 157 -10.76 -9.91 -6.34
N CYS A 158 -10.15 -10.71 -7.22
CA CYS A 158 -9.71 -10.25 -8.54
C CYS A 158 -10.89 -9.78 -9.41
N CYS A 159 -12.03 -10.47 -9.37
CA CYS A 159 -13.26 -10.09 -10.07
C CYS A 159 -13.81 -8.75 -9.57
N TRP A 160 -13.72 -8.48 -8.26
CA TRP A 160 -14.04 -7.16 -7.73
C TRP A 160 -13.06 -6.12 -8.24
N PHE A 161 -11.75 -6.33 -8.06
CA PHE A 161 -10.73 -5.32 -8.36
C PHE A 161 -10.65 -4.91 -9.84
N THR A 162 -10.69 -5.88 -10.77
CA THR A 162 -10.40 -5.68 -12.19
C THR A 162 -11.24 -4.57 -12.85
N PRO A 163 -12.59 -4.58 -12.80
CA PRO A 163 -13.40 -3.53 -13.42
C PRO A 163 -13.12 -2.14 -12.81
N PHE A 164 -12.83 -2.07 -11.51
CA PHE A 164 -12.50 -0.80 -10.85
C PHE A 164 -11.12 -0.29 -11.24
N ALA A 165 -10.12 -1.17 -11.33
CA ALA A 165 -8.78 -0.81 -11.78
C ALA A 165 -8.81 -0.25 -13.23
N LEU A 166 -9.59 -0.88 -14.11
CA LEU A 166 -9.79 -0.40 -15.48
C LEU A 166 -10.49 0.96 -15.53
N SER A 167 -11.54 1.16 -14.71
CA SER A 167 -12.23 2.45 -14.61
C SER A 167 -11.31 3.54 -14.04
N LEU A 168 -10.55 3.22 -12.98
CA LEU A 168 -9.61 4.13 -12.35
C LEU A 168 -8.53 4.57 -13.35
N MET A 169 -7.95 3.63 -14.09
CA MET A 169 -6.94 3.92 -15.11
C MET A 169 -7.46 4.87 -16.20
N ARG A 170 -8.74 4.74 -16.60
CA ARG A 170 -9.36 5.66 -17.57
C ARG A 170 -9.44 7.08 -17.02
N HIS A 171 -9.98 7.27 -15.82
CA HIS A 171 -10.09 8.60 -15.22
C HIS A 171 -8.73 9.22 -14.89
N VAL A 172 -7.75 8.40 -14.45
CA VAL A 172 -6.37 8.86 -14.24
C VAL A 172 -5.76 9.34 -15.57
N LYS A 173 -5.95 8.61 -16.66
CA LYS A 173 -5.48 9.01 -17.99
C LYS A 173 -6.08 10.34 -18.44
N GLU A 174 -7.39 10.52 -18.24
CA GLU A 174 -8.07 11.78 -18.58
C GLU A 174 -7.49 12.97 -17.82
N ARG A 175 -7.26 12.81 -16.50
CA ARG A 175 -6.63 13.87 -15.68
C ARG A 175 -5.16 14.08 -16.03
N TYR A 176 -4.41 13.01 -16.31
CA TYR A 176 -3.00 13.08 -16.67
C TYR A 176 -2.72 14.04 -17.83
N LEU A 177 -3.57 14.00 -18.86
CA LEU A 177 -3.44 14.82 -20.06
C LEU A 177 -3.68 16.31 -19.83
N VAL A 178 -4.35 16.68 -18.72
CA VAL A 178 -4.65 18.07 -18.37
C VAL A 178 -3.50 18.71 -17.57
N TYR A 179 -2.69 17.92 -16.88
CA TYR A 179 -1.63 18.45 -16.03
C TYR A 179 -0.42 18.96 -16.83
N PRO A 180 0.30 19.98 -16.32
CA PRO A 180 1.51 20.48 -16.97
C PRO A 180 2.62 19.41 -17.06
N PRO A 181 3.47 19.43 -18.11
CA PRO A 181 4.54 18.43 -18.29
C PRO A 181 5.50 18.29 -17.09
N LYS A 182 5.78 19.39 -16.38
CA LYS A 182 6.61 19.38 -15.16
C LYS A 182 6.00 18.48 -14.07
N CYS A 183 4.68 18.56 -13.86
CA CYS A 183 3.95 17.77 -12.86
C CYS A 183 3.72 16.31 -13.33
N GLN A 184 3.50 16.12 -14.64
CA GLN A 184 3.21 14.80 -15.24
C GLN A 184 4.29 13.76 -14.95
N ARG A 185 5.56 14.16 -14.80
CA ARG A 185 6.66 13.21 -14.51
C ARG A 185 6.48 12.48 -13.18
N TRP A 186 6.03 13.17 -12.14
CA TRP A 186 5.83 12.58 -10.80
C TRP A 186 4.60 11.70 -10.79
N LEU A 187 3.52 12.18 -11.41
CA LEU A 187 2.30 11.42 -11.57
C LEU A 187 2.53 10.14 -12.40
N PHE A 188 3.38 10.19 -13.43
CA PHE A 188 3.74 9.02 -14.22
C PHE A 188 4.38 7.94 -13.35
N TRP A 189 5.39 8.28 -12.55
CA TRP A 189 6.03 7.32 -11.65
C TRP A 189 5.08 6.80 -10.57
N ALA A 190 4.21 7.65 -10.03
CA ALA A 190 3.16 7.22 -9.11
C ALA A 190 2.21 6.22 -9.78
N CYS A 191 1.84 6.44 -11.04
CA CYS A 191 1.03 5.51 -11.83
C CYS A 191 1.75 4.20 -12.13
N VAL A 192 3.06 4.22 -12.41
CA VAL A 192 3.87 3.01 -12.61
C VAL A 192 3.90 2.17 -11.33
N ILE A 193 4.09 2.80 -10.17
CA ILE A 193 4.02 2.09 -8.89
C ILE A 193 2.60 1.53 -8.67
N PHE A 194 1.58 2.37 -8.82
CA PHE A 194 0.21 1.97 -8.57
C PHE A 194 -0.28 0.86 -9.51
N PHE A 195 -0.17 1.03 -10.82
CA PHE A 195 -0.68 0.06 -11.79
C PHE A 195 0.31 -1.06 -12.13
N GLY A 196 1.60 -0.87 -11.86
CA GLY A 196 2.65 -1.86 -12.15
C GLY A 196 3.01 -2.73 -10.95
N PHE A 197 3.21 -2.13 -9.76
CA PHE A 197 3.64 -2.88 -8.57
C PHE A 197 2.47 -3.47 -7.79
N TRP A 198 1.30 -2.83 -7.75
CA TRP A 198 0.17 -3.41 -6.99
C TRP A 198 -0.30 -4.78 -7.51
N PRO A 199 -0.40 -5.03 -8.83
CA PRO A 199 -0.75 -6.35 -9.32
C PRO A 199 0.26 -7.44 -8.95
N MET A 200 1.47 -7.08 -8.48
CA MET A 200 2.43 -8.06 -7.97
C MET A 200 1.97 -8.74 -6.68
N PHE A 201 1.17 -8.08 -5.83
CA PHE A 201 0.65 -8.71 -4.60
C PHE A 201 -0.23 -9.95 -4.87
N PRO A 202 -1.27 -9.91 -5.72
CA PRO A 202 -2.05 -11.10 -6.04
C PRO A 202 -1.21 -12.16 -6.79
N ILE A 203 -0.25 -11.74 -7.63
CA ILE A 203 0.70 -12.67 -8.26
C ILE A 203 1.55 -13.40 -7.20
N LEU A 204 2.09 -12.67 -6.24
CA LEU A 204 2.86 -13.26 -5.13
C LEU A 204 2.00 -14.19 -4.28
N PHE A 205 0.73 -13.87 -4.06
CA PHE A 205 -0.18 -14.77 -3.37
C PHE A 205 -0.28 -16.14 -4.08
N ILE A 206 -0.41 -16.16 -5.41
CA ILE A 206 -0.41 -17.40 -6.19
C ILE A 206 0.90 -18.18 -6.02
N PHE A 207 2.05 -17.51 -6.04
CA PHE A 207 3.35 -18.17 -5.94
C PHE A 207 3.81 -18.47 -4.51
N SER A 208 3.12 -17.92 -3.51
CA SER A 208 3.42 -18.12 -2.09
C SER A 208 3.27 -19.58 -1.66
N TRP A 209 3.76 -19.87 -0.46
CA TRP A 209 3.46 -21.12 0.25
C TRP A 209 1.96 -21.27 0.61
N LEU A 210 1.10 -20.29 0.35
CA LEU A 210 -0.36 -20.49 0.47
C LEU A 210 -1.01 -20.82 -0.87
N GLY A 211 -0.34 -20.52 -1.97
CA GLY A 211 -0.78 -20.86 -3.32
C GLY A 211 -0.10 -22.12 -3.81
N THR A 212 0.84 -21.94 -4.73
CA THR A 212 1.52 -23.02 -5.47
C THR A 212 2.85 -23.46 -4.84
N GLY A 213 3.38 -22.71 -3.86
CA GLY A 213 4.59 -23.09 -3.13
C GLY A 213 5.91 -22.88 -3.87
N HIS A 214 5.95 -22.06 -4.93
CA HIS A 214 7.18 -21.79 -5.69
C HIS A 214 8.13 -20.82 -4.97
N ILE A 215 7.61 -19.96 -4.09
CA ILE A 215 8.39 -18.97 -3.34
C ILE A 215 8.43 -19.41 -1.87
N SER A 216 9.63 -19.45 -1.29
CA SER A 216 9.81 -19.74 0.14
C SER A 216 9.16 -18.67 1.01
N GLN A 217 8.78 -19.06 2.23
CA GLN A 217 8.14 -18.13 3.16
C GLN A 217 9.02 -16.90 3.45
N GLN A 218 10.32 -17.08 3.67
CA GLN A 218 11.28 -15.97 3.86
C GLN A 218 11.35 -15.04 2.64
N ALA A 219 11.48 -15.59 1.43
CA ALA A 219 11.52 -14.77 0.22
C ALA A 219 10.24 -13.96 0.04
N PHE A 220 9.08 -14.56 0.33
CA PHE A 220 7.81 -13.86 0.29
C PHE A 220 7.75 -12.69 1.29
N TYR A 221 8.26 -12.85 2.53
CA TYR A 221 8.37 -11.75 3.49
C TYR A 221 9.22 -10.60 2.96
N ILE A 222 10.40 -10.90 2.42
CA ILE A 222 11.34 -9.90 1.88
C ILE A 222 10.71 -9.15 0.70
N ILE A 223 10.07 -9.87 -0.22
CA ILE A 223 9.43 -9.26 -1.38
C ILE A 223 8.25 -8.37 -0.93
N HIS A 224 7.43 -8.80 0.04
CA HIS A 224 6.35 -7.97 0.57
C HIS A 224 6.88 -6.70 1.23
N ALA A 225 7.98 -6.79 1.98
CA ALA A 225 8.63 -5.63 2.58
C ALA A 225 9.07 -4.60 1.52
N PHE A 226 9.69 -5.08 0.43
CA PHE A 226 10.07 -4.23 -0.69
C PHE A 226 8.88 -3.60 -1.42
N LEU A 227 7.83 -4.39 -1.68
CA LEU A 227 6.62 -3.89 -2.33
C LEU A 227 5.91 -2.85 -1.47
N ASP A 228 5.81 -3.06 -0.15
CA ASP A 228 5.20 -2.09 0.77
C ASP A 228 5.97 -0.77 0.81
N LEU A 229 7.30 -0.83 0.87
CA LEU A 229 8.15 0.37 0.81
C LEU A 229 7.89 1.19 -0.46
N THR A 230 7.80 0.49 -1.58
CA THR A 230 7.59 1.11 -2.90
C THR A 230 6.16 1.67 -3.00
N CYS A 231 5.17 0.87 -2.65
CA CYS A 231 3.76 1.17 -2.84
C CYS A 231 3.21 2.17 -1.83
N LYS A 232 3.85 2.37 -0.67
CA LYS A 232 3.40 3.31 0.36
C LYS A 232 4.32 4.52 0.46
N SER A 233 5.59 4.31 0.79
CA SER A 233 6.52 5.42 1.01
C SER A 233 6.90 6.13 -0.28
N ILE A 234 7.39 5.40 -1.28
CA ILE A 234 7.82 6.02 -2.54
C ILE A 234 6.60 6.61 -3.26
N PHE A 235 5.51 5.86 -3.35
CA PHE A 235 4.25 6.36 -3.88
C PHE A 235 3.77 7.64 -3.17
N GLY A 236 3.71 7.64 -1.83
CA GLY A 236 3.28 8.79 -1.04
C GLY A 236 4.15 10.01 -1.27
N ILE A 237 5.48 9.83 -1.29
CA ILE A 237 6.43 10.92 -1.57
C ILE A 237 6.18 11.50 -2.98
N LEU A 238 6.00 10.65 -4.00
CA LEU A 238 5.73 11.10 -5.36
C LEU A 238 4.41 11.88 -5.45
N MET A 239 3.37 11.41 -4.75
CA MET A 239 2.08 12.09 -4.68
C MET A 239 2.19 13.45 -3.96
N THR A 240 2.94 13.53 -2.88
CA THR A 240 3.22 14.78 -2.16
C THR A 240 3.98 15.77 -3.04
N VAL A 241 5.05 15.34 -3.70
CA VAL A 241 5.82 16.19 -4.62
C VAL A 241 4.97 16.67 -5.79
N PHE A 242 4.12 15.79 -6.34
CA PHE A 242 3.16 16.15 -7.37
C PHE A 242 2.20 17.26 -6.92
N ARG A 243 1.62 17.16 -5.71
CA ARG A 243 0.73 18.19 -5.15
C ARG A 243 1.43 19.54 -5.01
N LEU A 244 2.65 19.54 -4.46
CA LEU A 244 3.44 20.76 -4.25
C LEU A 244 3.78 21.44 -5.59
N GLU A 245 4.22 20.69 -6.60
CA GLU A 245 4.52 21.27 -7.92
C GLU A 245 3.27 21.76 -8.66
N LEU A 246 2.14 21.07 -8.50
CA LEU A 246 0.88 21.49 -9.11
C LEU A 246 0.38 22.81 -8.51
N GLU A 247 0.50 22.97 -7.20
CA GLU A 247 0.16 24.20 -6.51
C GLU A 247 1.08 25.36 -6.94
N GLU A 248 2.39 25.16 -6.94
CA GLU A 248 3.37 26.14 -7.42
C GLU A 248 3.01 26.64 -8.83
N HIS A 249 2.67 25.72 -9.73
CA HIS A 249 2.27 26.05 -11.09
C HIS A 249 0.96 26.85 -11.15
N THR A 250 -0.01 26.52 -10.29
CA THR A 250 -1.31 27.21 -10.26
C THR A 250 -1.16 28.64 -9.71
N GLU A 251 -0.34 28.82 -8.66
CA GLU A 251 -0.03 30.13 -8.10
C GLU A 251 0.68 31.04 -9.11
N VAL A 252 1.70 30.53 -9.82
CA VAL A 252 2.46 31.31 -10.82
C VAL A 252 1.57 31.77 -11.97
N GLN A 253 0.59 30.99 -12.37
CA GLN A 253 -0.33 31.33 -13.46
C GLN A 253 -1.49 32.24 -13.03
N GLY A 254 -1.65 32.50 -11.72
CA GLY A 254 -2.79 33.25 -11.19
C GLY A 254 -4.14 32.61 -11.49
N LEU A 255 -4.15 31.29 -11.78
CA LEU A 255 -5.37 30.55 -12.06
C LEU A 255 -6.08 30.25 -10.73
N PRO A 256 -7.41 30.40 -10.64
CA PRO A 256 -8.13 29.93 -9.48
C PRO A 256 -7.92 28.41 -9.34
N LEU A 257 -7.50 27.98 -8.15
CA LEU A 257 -7.54 26.56 -7.77
C LEU A 257 -9.00 26.15 -7.83
N ASN A 258 -9.41 25.43 -8.88
CA ASN A 258 -10.79 25.06 -9.17
C ASN A 258 -11.59 24.76 -7.89
N GLU A 259 -12.68 25.51 -7.69
CA GLU A 259 -13.73 25.24 -6.71
C GLU A 259 -14.40 23.88 -6.95
#